data_AF-A0A931T5Z3-F1
#
_entry.id   AF-A0A931T5Z3-F1
#
_cell.length_a   1.000
_cell.length_b   1.000
_cell.length_c   1.000
_cell.angle_alpha   90.00
_cell.angle_beta   90.00
_cell.angle_gamma   90.00
#
_symmetry.space_group_name_H-M   'P 1'
#
loop_
_entity.id
_entity.type
_entity.pdbx_description
1 polymer ?
#
loop_
_entity_poly.entity_id
_entity_poly.type
_entity_poly.pdbx_seq_one_letter_code
_entity_poly.pdbx_strand_id
1 'polypeptide(L)'
;MLSPRDCPWCRTRLTRETPDACPACGRALRDGDGNELREIDLVYDRVVAENHARFLRFLTIGTPIAGLVSLAGPLFHWGPAVVIALPLFSIAHVIAFRVALAGEPRRLLGNSRRFFTRNISRWAFLLLTLVGYAFTAIPLAGALIGAAVFACVTWLAYTHLMWSLRRERDRSPLLLAEKIALAVIAVLLAGIVVTLLVFSLALGYGVKLLTQN
;
A
#
# COMPACT_ATOMS: atom_id res chain seq x y z
N MET A 1 16.60 -13.50 0.29
CA MET A 1 17.43 -12.32 0.57
C MET A 1 18.85 -12.75 0.29
N LEU A 2 19.51 -12.14 -0.68
CA LEU A 2 20.94 -12.36 -0.87
C LEU A 2 21.64 -12.02 0.44
N SER A 3 22.54 -12.89 0.91
CA SER A 3 23.44 -12.50 1.99
C SER A 3 24.27 -11.30 1.49
N PRO A 4 24.62 -10.32 2.34
CA PRO A 4 25.54 -9.24 1.95
C PRO A 4 26.86 -9.75 1.36
N ARG A 5 27.17 -11.03 1.55
CA ARG A 5 28.37 -11.71 1.06
C ARG A 5 28.14 -12.56 -0.19
N ASP A 6 26.98 -12.56 -0.83
CA ASP A 6 26.75 -13.34 -2.06
C ASP A 6 26.91 -12.45 -3.30
N CYS A 7 27.64 -12.92 -4.31
CA CYS A 7 27.69 -12.24 -5.60
C CYS A 7 26.27 -12.11 -6.18
N PRO A 8 25.82 -10.91 -6.59
CA PRO A 8 24.44 -10.72 -7.03
C PRO A 8 24.18 -11.33 -8.43
N TRP A 9 25.24 -11.74 -9.14
CA TRP A 9 25.17 -12.37 -10.46
C TRP A 9 25.15 -13.90 -10.40
N CYS A 10 26.15 -14.52 -9.76
CA CYS A 10 26.34 -15.98 -9.73
C CYS A 10 26.03 -16.62 -8.38
N ARG A 11 25.68 -15.84 -7.36
CA ARG A 11 25.37 -16.27 -5.97
C ARG A 11 26.52 -16.99 -5.25
N THR A 12 27.75 -16.91 -5.77
CA THR A 12 28.92 -17.41 -5.05
C THR A 12 29.16 -16.56 -3.80
N ARG A 13 29.39 -17.23 -2.65
CA ARG A 13 29.81 -16.57 -1.40
C ARG A 13 31.19 -15.94 -1.57
N LEU A 14 31.30 -14.66 -1.23
CA LEU A 14 32.52 -13.88 -1.22
C LEU A 14 33.25 -14.11 0.10
N THR A 15 34.50 -14.54 0.02
CA THR A 15 35.35 -14.95 1.16
C THR A 15 36.31 -13.86 1.64
N ARG A 16 36.54 -12.80 0.85
CA ARG A 16 37.42 -11.66 1.17
C ARG A 16 36.65 -10.36 1.41
N GLU A 17 37.27 -9.41 2.12
CA GLU A 17 36.83 -8.01 2.20
C GLU A 17 36.79 -7.41 0.78
N THR A 18 35.58 -7.36 0.21
CA THR A 18 35.13 -6.55 -0.93
C THR A 18 36.08 -6.46 -2.14
N PRO A 19 36.29 -7.54 -2.92
CA PRO A 19 36.98 -7.44 -4.20
C PRO A 19 36.15 -6.61 -5.20
N ASP A 20 36.79 -5.86 -6.09
CA ASP A 20 36.10 -5.03 -7.10
C ASP A 20 35.30 -5.85 -8.11
N ALA A 21 35.69 -7.11 -8.31
CA ALA A 21 35.01 -8.07 -9.17
C ALA A 21 34.84 -9.42 -8.46
N CYS A 22 33.80 -10.17 -8.85
CA CYS A 22 33.57 -11.50 -8.32
C CYS A 22 34.64 -12.48 -8.86
N PRO A 23 35.34 -13.24 -8.00
CA PRO A 23 36.37 -14.18 -8.46
C PRO A 23 35.80 -15.37 -9.25
N ALA A 24 34.51 -15.67 -9.11
CA ALA A 24 33.88 -16.80 -9.81
C ALA A 24 33.33 -16.42 -11.20
N CYS A 25 32.78 -15.22 -11.36
CA CYS A 25 32.14 -14.81 -12.62
C CYS A 25 32.78 -13.58 -13.29
N GLY A 26 33.80 -12.97 -12.68
CA GLY A 26 34.55 -11.83 -13.21
C GLY A 26 33.77 -10.51 -13.28
N ARG A 27 32.49 -10.48 -12.91
CA ARG A 27 31.67 -9.27 -12.98
C ARG A 27 31.98 -8.31 -11.85
N ALA A 28 31.93 -7.01 -12.15
CA ALA A 28 32.07 -5.95 -11.17
C ALA A 28 31.04 -6.09 -10.04
N LEU A 29 31.50 -5.83 -8.82
CA LEU A 29 30.69 -5.80 -7.59
C LEU A 29 30.43 -4.37 -7.11
N ARG A 30 31.08 -3.38 -7.72
CA ARG A 30 30.86 -1.95 -7.50
C ARG A 30 30.20 -1.32 -8.72
N ASP A 31 29.38 -0.30 -8.47
CA ASP A 31 28.87 0.58 -9.53
C ASP A 31 29.92 1.62 -9.97
N GLY A 32 29.59 2.44 -10.96
CA GLY A 32 30.48 3.48 -11.49
C GLY A 32 30.89 4.54 -10.46
N ASP A 33 30.14 4.65 -9.36
CA ASP A 33 30.41 5.57 -8.24
C ASP A 33 31.20 4.88 -7.11
N GLY A 34 31.63 3.62 -7.31
CA GLY A 34 32.39 2.85 -6.34
C GLY A 34 31.56 2.25 -5.21
N ASN A 35 30.23 2.34 -5.23
CA ASN A 35 29.37 1.75 -4.21
C ASN A 35 29.12 0.26 -4.49
N GLU A 36 28.92 -0.54 -3.46
CA GLU A 36 28.54 -1.95 -3.61
C GLU A 36 27.19 -2.09 -4.34
N LEU A 37 27.17 -2.97 -5.34
CA LEU A 37 25.97 -3.34 -6.09
C LEU A 37 25.04 -4.16 -5.20
N ARG A 38 23.80 -3.68 -5.04
CA ARG A 38 22.72 -4.39 -4.34
C ARG A 38 21.81 -5.09 -5.33
N GLU A 39 21.00 -6.03 -4.83
CA GLU A 39 19.99 -6.74 -5.64
C GLU A 39 19.09 -5.77 -6.43
N ILE A 40 18.65 -4.69 -5.77
CA ILE A 40 17.80 -3.66 -6.38
C ILE A 40 18.47 -3.04 -7.61
N ASP A 41 19.78 -2.81 -7.61
CA ASP A 41 20.48 -2.12 -8.70
C ASP A 41 20.50 -2.96 -9.99
N LEU A 42 20.40 -4.29 -9.86
CA LEU A 42 20.39 -5.22 -11.00
C LEU A 42 18.99 -5.47 -11.58
N VAL A 43 17.97 -5.52 -10.73
CA VAL A 43 16.63 -5.95 -11.15
C VAL A 43 15.62 -4.80 -11.26
N TYR A 44 16.01 -3.57 -10.89
CA TYR A 44 15.09 -2.43 -10.80
C TYR A 44 14.29 -2.22 -12.08
N ASP A 45 14.94 -2.09 -13.24
CA ASP A 45 14.24 -1.70 -14.48
C ASP A 45 13.23 -2.77 -14.90
N ARG A 46 13.59 -4.05 -14.75
CA ARG A 46 12.68 -5.18 -14.97
C ARG A 46 11.49 -5.13 -14.01
N VAL A 47 11.75 -4.96 -12.72
CA VAL A 47 10.70 -4.96 -11.68
C VAL A 47 9.74 -3.78 -11.85
N VAL A 48 10.23 -2.62 -12.27
CA VAL A 48 9.38 -1.45 -12.57
C VAL A 48 8.49 -1.71 -13.79
N ALA A 49 9.06 -2.22 -14.89
CA ALA A 49 8.32 -2.51 -16.11
C ALA A 49 7.23 -3.58 -15.87
N GLU A 50 7.58 -4.69 -15.21
CA GLU A 50 6.64 -5.75 -14.88
C GLU A 50 5.53 -5.28 -13.92
N ASN A 51 5.87 -4.49 -12.89
CA ASN A 51 4.85 -3.97 -11.98
C ASN A 51 3.93 -2.95 -12.64
N HIS A 52 4.41 -2.17 -13.61
CA HIS A 52 3.55 -1.25 -14.34
C HIS A 52 2.46 -2.01 -15.11
N ALA A 53 2.83 -3.09 -15.81
CA ALA A 53 1.85 -3.95 -16.49
C ALA A 53 0.87 -4.61 -15.51
N ARG A 54 1.35 -5.11 -14.36
CA ARG A 54 0.49 -5.66 -13.29
C ARG A 54 -0.46 -4.60 -12.73
N PHE A 55 0.02 -3.37 -12.55
CA PHE A 55 -0.76 -2.24 -12.05
C PHE A 55 -1.91 -1.87 -12.99
N LEU A 56 -1.63 -1.73 -14.29
CA LEU A 56 -2.67 -1.46 -15.28
C LEU A 56 -3.74 -2.56 -15.28
N ARG A 57 -3.31 -3.83 -15.31
CA ARG A 57 -4.22 -4.97 -15.27
C ARG A 57 -5.08 -4.99 -14.00
N PHE A 58 -4.47 -4.65 -12.86
CA PHE A 58 -5.17 -4.55 -11.58
C PHE A 58 -6.23 -3.44 -11.57
N LEU A 59 -5.93 -2.26 -12.13
CA LEU A 59 -6.91 -1.18 -12.26
C LEU A 59 -8.03 -1.53 -13.23
N THR A 60 -7.71 -2.06 -14.41
CA THR A 60 -8.70 -2.41 -15.43
C THR A 60 -9.73 -3.40 -14.91
N ILE A 61 -9.32 -4.36 -14.07
CA ILE A 61 -10.23 -5.36 -13.49
C ILE A 61 -10.86 -4.86 -12.18
N GLY A 62 -10.07 -4.27 -11.30
CA GLY A 62 -10.51 -3.91 -9.95
C GLY A 62 -11.48 -2.75 -9.91
N THR A 63 -11.31 -1.73 -10.76
CA THR A 63 -12.18 -0.55 -10.82
C THR A 63 -13.64 -0.88 -11.17
N PRO A 64 -13.94 -1.66 -12.23
CA PRO A 64 -15.34 -2.04 -12.51
C PRO A 64 -15.93 -2.92 -11.41
N ILE A 65 -15.14 -3.82 -10.82
CA ILE A 65 -15.59 -4.63 -9.67
C ILE A 65 -15.97 -3.71 -8.49
N ALA A 66 -15.13 -2.73 -8.15
CA ALA A 66 -15.41 -1.76 -7.09
C ALA A 66 -16.70 -0.96 -7.37
N GLY A 67 -16.91 -0.54 -8.62
CA GLY A 67 -18.12 0.14 -9.05
C GLY A 67 -19.37 -0.75 -8.88
N LEU A 68 -19.29 -2.01 -9.30
CA LEU A 68 -20.39 -2.99 -9.16
C LEU A 68 -20.71 -3.29 -7.69
N VAL A 69 -19.69 -3.50 -6.84
CA VAL A 69 -19.88 -3.70 -5.39
C VAL A 69 -20.54 -2.47 -4.75
N SER A 70 -20.13 -1.28 -5.17
CA SER A 70 -20.69 -0.03 -4.64
C SER A 70 -22.13 0.23 -5.13
N LEU A 71 -22.45 -0.18 -6.36
CA LEU A 71 -23.82 -0.14 -6.89
C LEU A 71 -24.74 -1.15 -6.19
N ALA A 72 -24.21 -2.32 -5.86
CA ALA A 72 -24.94 -3.38 -5.16
C ALA A 72 -25.36 -2.94 -3.75
N GLY A 73 -24.53 -2.17 -3.04
CA GLY A 73 -24.81 -1.71 -1.66
C GLY A 73 -26.25 -1.23 -1.43
N PRO A 74 -26.71 -0.17 -2.12
CA PRO A 74 -28.07 0.33 -1.93
C PRO A 74 -29.18 -0.55 -2.53
N LEU A 75 -28.89 -1.47 -3.45
CA LEU A 75 -29.87 -2.44 -3.98
C LEU A 75 -30.18 -3.54 -2.97
N PHE A 76 -29.17 -3.94 -2.18
CA PHE A 76 -29.36 -4.83 -1.05
C PHE A 76 -29.76 -3.98 0.17
N HIS A 77 -31.05 -3.73 0.37
CA HIS A 77 -31.65 -3.10 1.57
C HIS A 77 -31.35 -3.84 2.91
N TRP A 78 -30.40 -4.76 2.92
CA TRP A 78 -29.94 -5.54 4.04
C TRP A 78 -28.94 -4.70 4.83
N GLY A 79 -29.45 -3.74 5.61
CA GLY A 79 -28.64 -2.77 6.38
C GLY A 79 -27.38 -3.36 7.04
N PRO A 80 -27.45 -4.51 7.75
CA PRO A 80 -26.27 -5.13 8.35
C PRO A 80 -25.25 -5.68 7.34
N ALA A 81 -25.72 -6.18 6.18
CA ALA A 81 -24.84 -6.79 5.18
C ALA A 81 -23.94 -5.75 4.50
N VAL A 82 -24.46 -4.54 4.24
CA VAL A 82 -23.66 -3.43 3.67
C VAL A 82 -22.55 -3.00 4.64
N VAL A 83 -22.86 -2.92 5.93
CA VAL A 83 -21.90 -2.57 6.99
C VAL A 83 -20.75 -3.57 7.06
N ILE A 84 -21.00 -4.87 6.79
CA ILE A 84 -19.98 -5.92 6.82
C ILE A 84 -19.23 -6.05 5.49
N ALA A 85 -19.93 -5.92 4.36
CA ALA A 85 -19.38 -6.14 3.02
C ALA A 85 -18.27 -5.14 2.67
N LEU A 86 -18.41 -3.87 3.08
CA LEU A 86 -17.45 -2.81 2.75
C LEU A 86 -16.09 -2.96 3.45
N PRO A 87 -16.01 -3.24 4.76
CA PRO A 87 -14.76 -3.62 5.42
C PRO A 87 -14.11 -4.85 4.78
N LEU A 88 -14.90 -5.88 4.46
CA LEU A 88 -14.39 -7.09 3.80
C LEU A 88 -13.81 -6.77 2.42
N PHE A 89 -14.50 -5.96 1.63
CA PHE A 89 -14.01 -5.51 0.33
C PHE A 89 -12.69 -4.73 0.46
N SER A 90 -12.58 -3.87 1.47
CA SER A 90 -11.36 -3.09 1.73
C SER A 90 -10.19 -3.97 2.16
N ILE A 91 -10.45 -4.97 3.01
CA ILE A 91 -9.46 -5.99 3.40
C ILE A 91 -9.02 -6.78 2.15
N ALA A 92 -9.96 -7.21 1.32
CA ALA A 92 -9.68 -7.92 0.07
C ALA A 92 -8.83 -7.06 -0.88
N HIS A 93 -9.15 -5.77 -1.02
CA HIS A 93 -8.37 -4.82 -1.84
C HIS A 93 -6.94 -4.66 -1.32
N VAL A 94 -6.75 -4.49 0.00
CA VAL A 94 -5.41 -4.39 0.61
C VAL A 94 -4.61 -5.69 0.40
N ILE A 95 -5.24 -6.85 0.57
CA ILE A 95 -4.60 -8.15 0.34
C ILE A 95 -4.23 -8.31 -1.13
N ALA A 96 -5.16 -8.02 -2.05
CA ALA A 96 -4.95 -8.13 -3.49
C ALA A 96 -3.83 -7.20 -3.95
N PHE A 97 -3.83 -5.92 -3.51
CA PHE A 97 -2.74 -4.99 -3.76
C PHE A 97 -1.40 -5.52 -3.24
N ARG A 98 -1.39 -6.07 -2.02
CA ARG A 98 -0.18 -6.58 -1.39
C ARG A 98 0.42 -7.75 -2.16
N VAL A 99 -0.42 -8.69 -2.60
CA VAL A 99 0.01 -9.90 -3.31
C VAL A 99 0.38 -9.58 -4.75
N ALA A 100 -0.45 -8.81 -5.46
CA ALA A 100 -0.30 -8.57 -6.90
C ALA A 100 0.74 -7.49 -7.24
N LEU A 101 0.84 -6.41 -6.45
CA LEU A 101 1.64 -5.22 -6.79
C LEU A 101 2.79 -5.00 -5.82
N ALA A 102 2.57 -5.21 -4.52
CA ALA A 102 3.56 -4.82 -3.52
C ALA A 102 4.58 -5.91 -3.20
N GLY A 103 4.31 -7.17 -3.56
CA GLY A 103 5.06 -8.34 -3.08
C GLY A 103 6.54 -8.32 -3.43
N GLU A 104 6.85 -8.14 -4.70
CA GLU A 104 8.23 -8.16 -5.23
C GLU A 104 8.99 -6.85 -4.95
N PRO A 105 8.47 -5.64 -5.25
CA PRO A 105 9.15 -4.39 -4.93
C PRO A 105 9.49 -4.22 -3.45
N ARG A 106 8.59 -4.63 -2.56
CA ARG A 106 8.82 -4.47 -1.11
C ARG A 106 9.94 -5.34 -0.57
N ARG A 107 10.28 -6.44 -1.24
CA ARG A 107 11.41 -7.29 -0.86
C ARG A 107 12.74 -6.61 -1.12
N LEU A 108 12.79 -5.73 -2.12
CA LEU A 108 13.97 -4.94 -2.50
C LEU A 108 14.18 -3.71 -1.62
N LEU A 109 13.13 -3.26 -0.91
CA LEU A 109 13.23 -2.18 0.06
C LEU A 109 13.89 -2.64 1.36
N GLY A 110 14.78 -1.82 1.92
CA GLY A 110 15.31 -1.96 3.27
C GLY A 110 14.24 -1.89 4.37
N ASN A 111 14.58 -2.32 5.58
CA ASN A 111 13.62 -2.53 6.67
C ASN A 111 12.83 -1.26 7.03
N SER A 112 13.52 -0.11 7.16
CA SER A 112 12.88 1.16 7.50
C SER A 112 11.89 1.56 6.42
N ARG A 113 12.30 1.63 5.14
CA ARG A 113 11.38 1.98 4.04
C ARG A 113 10.22 1.00 3.94
N ARG A 114 10.47 -0.30 4.07
CA ARG A 114 9.43 -1.32 4.07
C ARG A 114 8.37 -1.09 5.15
N PHE A 115 8.76 -0.61 6.34
CA PHE A 115 7.83 -0.22 7.39
C PHE A 115 7.00 1.01 6.97
N PHE A 116 7.64 2.06 6.45
CA PHE A 116 6.94 3.27 5.99
C PHE A 116 5.94 2.96 4.88
N THR A 117 6.37 2.29 3.80
CA THR A 117 5.49 1.94 2.69
C THR A 117 4.34 1.03 3.12
N ARG A 118 4.56 0.14 4.11
CA ARG A 118 3.51 -0.71 4.68
C ARG A 118 2.44 0.10 5.41
N ASN A 119 2.87 1.05 6.25
CA ASN A 119 1.93 1.79 7.10
C ASN A 119 1.22 2.89 6.31
N ILE A 120 1.93 3.65 5.47
CA ILE A 120 1.33 4.69 4.62
C ILE A 120 0.22 4.11 3.74
N SER A 121 0.48 2.98 3.07
CA SER A 121 -0.57 2.32 2.29
C SER A 121 -1.75 1.94 3.17
N ARG A 122 -1.54 1.15 4.25
CA ARG A 122 -2.63 0.74 5.15
C ARG A 122 -3.50 1.90 5.64
N TRP A 123 -2.87 2.99 6.08
CA TRP A 123 -3.61 4.14 6.60
C TRP A 123 -4.32 4.92 5.50
N ALA A 124 -3.70 5.08 4.32
CA ALA A 124 -4.36 5.69 3.16
C ALA A 124 -5.60 4.88 2.73
N PHE A 125 -5.49 3.55 2.67
CA PHE A 125 -6.62 2.67 2.41
C PHE A 125 -7.74 2.87 3.43
N LEU A 126 -7.43 2.89 4.73
CA LEU A 126 -8.44 3.09 5.78
C LEU A 126 -9.15 4.45 5.69
N LEU A 127 -8.41 5.54 5.47
CA LEU A 127 -8.98 6.88 5.36
C LEU A 127 -9.86 7.05 4.13
N LEU A 128 -9.37 6.64 2.95
CA LEU A 128 -10.08 6.83 1.69
C LEU A 128 -11.30 5.91 1.56
N THR A 129 -11.25 4.69 2.10
CA THR A 129 -12.42 3.82 2.19
C THR A 129 -13.53 4.47 3.02
N LEU A 130 -13.21 5.15 4.12
CA LEU A 130 -14.21 5.81 4.95
C LEU A 130 -14.99 6.88 4.18
N VAL A 131 -14.29 7.62 3.31
CA VAL A 131 -14.94 8.61 2.41
C VAL A 131 -15.88 7.89 1.44
N GLY A 132 -15.46 6.78 0.84
CA GLY A 132 -16.30 5.97 -0.04
C GLY A 132 -17.58 5.49 0.64
N TYR A 133 -17.51 5.14 1.93
CA TYR A 133 -18.67 4.69 2.72
C TYR A 133 -19.79 5.73 2.77
N ALA A 134 -19.45 7.01 2.93
CA ALA A 134 -20.44 8.09 3.05
C ALA A 134 -21.37 8.22 1.82
N PHE A 135 -20.92 7.75 0.64
CA PHE A 135 -21.67 7.86 -0.62
C PHE A 135 -22.44 6.61 -1.01
N THR A 136 -22.33 5.53 -0.22
CA THR A 136 -23.03 4.26 -0.52
C THR A 136 -24.55 4.36 -0.41
N ALA A 137 -25.08 5.41 0.21
CA ALA A 137 -26.51 5.69 0.28
C ALA A 137 -27.13 6.12 -1.06
N ILE A 138 -26.31 6.57 -2.04
CA ILE A 138 -26.78 7.05 -3.35
C ILE A 138 -26.30 6.08 -4.42
N PRO A 139 -27.16 5.31 -5.13
CA PRO A 139 -26.71 4.21 -6.00
C PRO A 139 -25.71 4.62 -7.07
N LEU A 140 -26.07 5.61 -7.91
CA LEU A 140 -25.22 6.02 -9.02
C LEU A 140 -23.96 6.75 -8.54
N ALA A 141 -24.10 7.65 -7.56
CA ALA A 141 -22.95 8.37 -7.01
C ALA A 141 -22.01 7.43 -6.26
N GLY A 142 -22.54 6.48 -5.48
CA GLY A 142 -21.79 5.45 -4.78
C GLY A 142 -21.00 4.56 -5.74
N ALA A 143 -21.59 4.14 -6.87
CA ALA A 143 -20.90 3.37 -7.90
C ALA A 143 -19.69 4.14 -8.48
N LEU A 144 -19.90 5.40 -8.89
CA LEU A 144 -18.86 6.24 -9.47
C LEU A 144 -17.77 6.58 -8.45
N ILE A 145 -18.15 6.96 -7.24
CA ILE A 145 -17.23 7.34 -6.17
C ILE A 145 -16.46 6.11 -5.67
N GLY A 146 -17.10 4.96 -5.52
CA GLY A 146 -16.43 3.72 -5.14
C GLY A 146 -15.37 3.30 -6.15
N ALA A 147 -15.68 3.35 -7.45
CA ALA A 147 -14.73 3.12 -8.53
C ALA A 147 -13.57 4.14 -8.50
N ALA A 148 -13.88 5.42 -8.32
CA ALA A 148 -12.89 6.49 -8.26
C ALA A 148 -11.96 6.35 -7.04
N VAL A 149 -12.51 6.06 -5.85
CA VAL A 149 -11.75 5.82 -4.61
C VAL A 149 -10.85 4.60 -4.79
N PHE A 150 -11.37 3.49 -5.33
CA PHE A 150 -10.56 2.30 -5.61
C PHE A 150 -9.37 2.63 -6.51
N ALA A 151 -9.63 3.32 -7.63
CA ALA A 151 -8.59 3.68 -8.59
C ALA A 151 -7.55 4.63 -7.98
N CYS A 152 -8.02 5.68 -7.29
CA CYS A 152 -7.19 6.69 -6.66
C CYS A 152 -6.27 6.10 -5.59
N VAL A 153 -6.82 5.30 -4.67
CA VAL A 153 -6.04 4.65 -3.60
C VAL A 153 -5.00 3.71 -4.19
N THR A 154 -5.38 2.91 -5.18
CA THR A 154 -4.46 1.98 -5.85
C THR A 154 -3.34 2.74 -6.55
N TRP A 155 -3.66 3.81 -7.27
CA TRP A 155 -2.69 4.65 -7.97
C TRP A 155 -1.73 5.36 -7.01
N LEU A 156 -2.24 5.96 -5.93
CA LEU A 156 -1.42 6.60 -4.89
C LEU A 156 -0.48 5.59 -4.23
N ALA A 157 -0.99 4.41 -3.85
CA ALA A 157 -0.18 3.38 -3.21
C ALA A 157 0.90 2.83 -4.16
N TYR A 158 0.58 2.62 -5.44
CA TYR A 158 1.54 2.21 -6.46
C TYR A 158 2.61 3.28 -6.71
N THR A 159 2.20 4.53 -6.92
CA THR A 159 3.12 5.64 -7.20
C THR A 159 4.07 5.85 -6.03
N HIS A 160 3.56 5.84 -4.80
CA HIS A 160 4.38 5.94 -3.60
C HIS A 160 5.35 4.75 -3.45
N LEU A 161 4.93 3.52 -3.79
CA LEU A 161 5.79 2.33 -3.78
C LEU A 161 6.93 2.44 -4.80
N MET A 162 6.65 2.86 -6.03
CA MET A 162 7.66 3.03 -7.08
C MET A 162 8.60 4.18 -6.76
N TRP A 163 8.08 5.30 -6.24
CA TRP A 163 8.90 6.40 -5.77
C TRP A 163 9.82 5.98 -4.61
N SER A 164 9.32 5.20 -3.66
CA SER A 164 10.13 4.64 -2.56
C SER A 164 11.23 3.70 -3.09
N LEU A 165 10.91 2.89 -4.10
CA LEU A 165 11.87 1.95 -4.73
C LEU A 165 12.98 2.71 -5.46
N ARG A 166 12.63 3.75 -6.21
CA ARG A 166 13.59 4.62 -6.89
C ARG A 166 14.55 5.27 -5.89
N ARG A 167 14.03 5.86 -4.82
CA ARG A 167 14.88 6.48 -3.80
C ARG A 167 15.74 5.49 -3.03
N GLU A 168 15.27 4.27 -2.86
CA GLU A 168 16.09 3.20 -2.28
C GLU A 168 17.25 2.81 -3.20
N ARG A 169 17.00 2.68 -4.52
CA ARG A 169 18.04 2.50 -5.54
C ARG A 169 19.05 3.63 -5.49
N ASP A 170 18.58 4.87 -5.45
CA ASP A 170 19.41 6.08 -5.40
C ASP A 170 20.08 6.30 -4.02
N ARG A 171 20.01 5.32 -3.10
CA ARG A 171 20.59 5.35 -1.73
C ARG A 171 20.22 6.60 -0.93
N SER A 172 19.12 7.25 -1.28
CA SER A 172 18.69 8.48 -0.64
C SER A 172 18.18 8.20 0.77
N PRO A 173 18.36 9.10 1.75
CA PRO A 173 17.76 8.94 3.07
C PRO A 173 16.24 9.16 3.04
N LEU A 174 15.55 8.71 4.10
CA LEU A 174 14.13 9.04 4.32
C LEU A 174 13.98 10.55 4.52
N LEU A 175 13.06 11.17 3.78
CA LEU A 175 12.76 12.59 3.92
C LEU A 175 12.02 12.84 5.23
N LEU A 176 12.27 13.99 5.83
CA LEU A 176 11.51 14.46 6.99
C LEU A 176 10.01 14.55 6.66
N ALA A 177 9.67 14.97 5.45
CA ALA A 177 8.30 15.03 4.95
C ALA A 177 7.57 13.67 4.97
N GLU A 178 8.26 12.54 4.66
CA GLU A 178 7.65 11.20 4.75
C GLU A 178 7.26 10.86 6.19
N LYS A 179 8.10 11.26 7.16
CA LYS A 179 7.84 11.03 8.59
C LYS A 179 6.69 11.90 9.09
N ILE A 180 6.68 13.17 8.71
CA ILE A 180 5.60 14.12 9.05
C ILE A 180 4.28 13.64 8.45
N ALA A 181 4.26 13.24 7.18
CA ALA A 181 3.06 12.74 6.52
C ALA A 181 2.48 11.50 7.24
N LEU A 182 3.33 10.55 7.63
CA LEU A 182 2.90 9.37 8.40
C LEU A 182 2.33 9.76 9.77
N ALA A 183 2.96 10.71 10.47
CA ALA A 183 2.49 11.19 11.77
C ALA A 183 1.13 11.90 11.65
N VAL A 184 0.96 12.79 10.67
CA VAL A 184 -0.29 13.49 10.39
C VAL A 184 -1.42 12.50 10.09
N ILE A 185 -1.17 11.53 9.19
CA ILE A 185 -2.15 10.50 8.85
C ILE A 185 -2.54 9.68 10.09
N ALA A 186 -1.58 9.29 10.92
CA ALA A 186 -1.86 8.54 12.14
C ALA A 186 -2.70 9.34 13.14
N VAL A 187 -2.40 10.63 13.34
CA VAL A 187 -3.16 11.53 14.21
C VAL A 187 -4.58 11.74 13.68
N LEU A 188 -4.75 11.98 12.37
CA LEU A 188 -6.07 12.13 11.75
C LEU A 188 -6.92 10.88 11.95
N LEU A 189 -6.35 9.69 11.72
CA LEU A 189 -7.09 8.46 11.91
C LEU A 189 -7.43 8.21 13.38
N ALA A 190 -6.50 8.45 14.31
CA ALA A 190 -6.77 8.36 15.74
C ALA A 190 -7.91 9.31 16.14
N GLY A 191 -7.91 10.55 15.65
CA GLY A 191 -8.98 11.51 15.85
C GLY A 191 -10.33 10.99 15.34
N ILE A 192 -10.38 10.48 14.11
CA ILE A 192 -11.61 9.89 13.54
C ILE A 192 -12.13 8.74 14.40
N VAL A 193 -11.26 7.82 14.82
CA VAL A 193 -11.65 6.68 15.67
C VAL A 193 -12.21 7.17 17.02
N VAL A 194 -11.56 8.14 17.66
CA VAL A 194 -12.04 8.73 18.92
C VAL A 194 -13.40 9.41 18.72
N THR A 195 -13.58 10.20 17.65
CA THR A 195 -14.85 10.84 17.33
C THR A 195 -15.97 9.82 17.11
N LEU A 196 -15.72 8.77 16.34
CA LEU A 196 -16.70 7.70 16.10
C LEU A 196 -17.06 6.96 17.40
N LEU A 197 -16.10 6.72 18.28
CA LEU A 197 -16.32 6.08 19.58
C LEU A 197 -17.20 6.95 20.48
N VAL A 198 -16.86 8.24 20.63
CA VAL A 198 -17.63 9.19 21.46
C VAL A 198 -19.06 9.33 20.93
N PHE A 199 -19.23 9.46 19.62
CA PHE A 199 -20.55 9.54 19.00
C PHE A 199 -21.38 8.27 19.24
N SER A 200 -20.76 7.09 19.10
CA SER A 200 -21.44 5.81 19.36
C SER A 200 -21.88 5.67 20.82
N LEU A 201 -21.04 6.08 21.78
CA LEU A 201 -21.37 6.07 23.21
C LEU A 201 -22.49 7.05 23.54
N ALA A 202 -22.46 8.26 22.98
CA ALA A 202 -23.49 9.27 23.18
C ALA A 202 -24.85 8.80 22.64
N LEU A 203 -24.88 8.19 21.46
CA LEU A 203 -26.09 7.58 20.90
C LEU A 203 -26.62 6.45 21.77
N GLY A 204 -25.76 5.52 22.20
CA GLY A 204 -26.16 4.41 23.07
C GLY A 204 -26.74 4.89 24.40
N TYR A 205 -26.14 5.93 25.00
CA TYR A 205 -26.65 6.56 26.20
C TYR A 205 -28.01 7.24 25.97
N GLY A 206 -28.16 7.98 24.87
CA GLY A 206 -29.43 8.63 24.51
C GLY A 206 -30.57 7.64 24.30
N VAL A 207 -30.32 6.53 23.60
CA VAL A 207 -31.31 5.45 23.43
C VAL A 207 -31.71 4.85 24.77
N LYS A 208 -30.74 4.55 25.64
CA LYS A 208 -31.00 4.02 26.99
C LYS A 208 -31.92 4.96 27.79
N LEU A 209 -31.64 6.26 27.79
CA LEU A 209 -32.44 7.26 28.50
C LEU A 209 -33.89 7.30 28.00
N LEU A 210 -34.10 7.24 26.69
CA LEU A 210 -35.43 7.23 26.08
C LEU A 210 -36.23 5.97 26.40
N THR A 211 -35.59 4.82 26.57
CA THR A 211 -36.27 3.55 26.91
C THR A 211 -36.64 3.41 28.39
N GLN A 212 -36.12 4.26 29.26
CA GLN A 212 -36.37 4.21 30.70
C GLN A 212 -37.48 5.16 31.17
N ASN A 213 -37.90 6.10 30.32
CA ASN A 213 -39.03 7.01 30.53
C ASN A 213 -40.26 6.50 29.79
#